data_AF-A0A7W1I271-F1
#
_entry.id   AF-A0A7W1I271-F1
#
_cell.length_a   1.000
_cell.length_b   1.000
_cell.length_c   1.000
_cell.angle_alpha   90.00
_cell.angle_beta   90.00
_cell.angle_gamma   90.00
#
_symmetry.space_group_name_H-M   'P 1'
#
loop_
_entity.id
_entity.type
_entity.pdbx_description
1 polymer ?
#
loop_
_entity_poly.entity_id
_entity_poly.type
_entity_poly.pdbx_seq_one_letter_code
_entity_poly.pdbx_strand_id
1 'polypeptide(L)' 'MIVCACAPDEQFRRLVSRDRLSAEAARARLAAQWPIGEKVSRADYVIRTDGAFDETAEQVQQIYQTLTHESHG' A
#
# COMPACT_ATOMS: atom_id res chain seq x y z
N MET A 1 8.95 -7.48 4.93
CA MET A 1 8.31 -6.74 3.83
C MET A 1 7.15 -5.91 4.39
N ILE A 2 7.20 -4.60 4.14
CA ILE A 2 6.10 -3.67 4.47
C ILE A 2 5.32 -3.39 3.19
N VAL A 3 3.99 -3.44 3.24
CA VAL A 3 3.11 -3.19 2.08
C VAL A 3 2.17 -2.02 2.35
N CYS A 4 2.14 -1.04 1.45
CA CYS A 4 1.11 -0.01 1.44
C CYS A 4 -0.07 -0.48 0.58
N ALA A 5 -1.27 -0.48 1.15
CA ALA A 5 -2.49 -0.95 0.51
C ALA A 5 -3.59 0.10 0.54
N CYS A 6 -4.43 0.09 -0.50
CA CYS A 6 -5.71 0.78 -0.55
C CYS A 6 -6.70 -0.11 -1.32
N ALA A 7 -7.96 0.29 -1.37
CA ALA A 7 -8.96 -0.43 -2.16
C ALA A 7 -8.55 -0.51 -3.65
N PRO A 8 -8.82 -1.63 -4.36
CA PRO A 8 -8.43 -1.79 -5.76
C PRO A 8 -8.90 -0.65 -6.68
N ASP A 9 -10.13 -0.17 -6.48
CA ASP A 9 -10.70 0.92 -7.27
C ASP A 9 -10.00 2.27 -7.00
N GLU A 10 -9.60 2.50 -5.76
CA GLU A 10 -8.81 3.69 -5.36
C GLU A 10 -7.41 3.63 -5.96
N GLN A 11 -6.76 2.45 -5.90
CA GLN A 11 -5.45 2.22 -6.49
C GLN A 11 -5.47 2.50 -8.00
N PHE A 12 -6.49 2.00 -8.70
CA PHE A 12 -6.69 2.26 -10.12
C PHE A 12 -6.88 3.75 -10.41
N ARG A 13 -7.76 4.42 -9.67
CA ARG A 13 -8.07 5.85 -9.87
C ARG A 13 -6.83 6.72 -9.67
N ARG A 14 -6.06 6.45 -8.60
CA ARG A 14 -4.79 7.14 -8.33
C ARG A 14 -3.75 6.86 -9.41
N LEU A 15 -3.67 5.62 -9.90
CA LEU A 15 -2.73 5.25 -10.97
C LEU A 15 -3.02 6.00 -12.28
N VAL A 16 -4.29 6.05 -12.70
CA VAL A 16 -4.72 6.81 -13.89
C VAL A 16 -4.43 8.29 -13.71
N SER A 17 -4.82 8.88 -12.57
CA SER A 17 -4.67 10.32 -12.32
C SER A 17 -3.22 10.76 -12.20
N ARG A 18 -2.39 10.00 -11.48
CA ARG A 18 -0.99 10.35 -11.20
C ARG A 18 -0.10 10.13 -12.43
N ASP A 19 -0.25 8.97 -13.08
CA ASP A 19 0.65 8.56 -14.16
C ASP A 19 0.11 8.97 -15.55
N ARG A 20 -1.05 9.66 -15.59
CA ARG A 20 -1.74 10.10 -16.82
C ARG A 20 -1.94 8.96 -17.83
N LEU A 21 -2.25 7.77 -17.31
CA LEU A 21 -2.42 6.56 -18.12
C LEU A 21 -3.85 6.46 -18.67
N SER A 22 -3.99 5.78 -19.82
CA SER A 22 -5.32 5.31 -20.24
C SER A 22 -5.84 4.26 -19.26
N ALA A 23 -7.16 4.10 -19.22
CA ALA A 23 -7.80 3.09 -18.37
C ALA A 23 -7.28 1.67 -18.66
N GLU A 24 -7.04 1.37 -19.93
CA GLU A 24 -6.49 0.09 -20.39
C GLU A 24 -5.05 -0.12 -19.92
N ALA A 25 -4.18 0.89 -20.08
CA ALA A 25 -2.79 0.82 -19.62
C ALA A 25 -2.71 0.67 -18.10
N ALA A 26 -3.58 1.34 -17.35
CA ALA A 26 -3.67 1.20 -15.90
C ALA A 26 -4.11 -0.22 -15.49
N ARG A 27 -5.10 -0.82 -16.17
CA ARG A 27 -5.52 -2.22 -15.92
C ARG A 27 -4.40 -3.21 -16.21
N ALA A 28 -3.73 -3.07 -17.36
CA ALA A 28 -2.60 -3.93 -17.72
C ALA A 28 -1.48 -3.86 -16.68
N ARG A 29 -1.17 -2.65 -16.18
CA ARG A 29 -0.16 -2.45 -15.15
C ARG A 29 -0.54 -3.03 -13.79
N LEU A 30 -1.82 -3.01 -13.42
CA LEU A 30 -2.31 -3.68 -12.21
C LEU A 30 -2.27 -5.20 -12.36
N ALA A 31 -2.66 -5.73 -13.53
CA ALA A 31 -2.63 -7.16 -13.82
C ALA A 31 -1.21 -7.75 -13.87
N ALA A 32 -0.20 -6.95 -14.24
CA ALA A 32 1.20 -7.35 -14.20
C ALA A 32 1.79 -7.44 -12.79
N GLN A 33 1.07 -6.94 -11.78
CA GLN A 33 1.47 -7.04 -10.38
C GLN A 33 0.68 -8.14 -9.68
N TRP A 34 1.22 -8.66 -8.58
CA TRP A 34 0.43 -9.51 -7.69
C TRP A 34 -0.81 -8.76 -7.18
N PRO A 35 -1.96 -9.44 -7.06
CA PRO A 35 -3.15 -8.88 -6.45
C PRO A 35 -2.82 -8.28 -5.09
N ILE A 36 -3.40 -7.12 -4.77
CA ILE A 36 -3.11 -6.43 -3.51
C ILE A 36 -3.38 -7.33 -2.29
N GLY A 37 -4.41 -8.18 -2.36
CA GLY A 37 -4.72 -9.16 -1.32
C GLY A 37 -3.60 -10.18 -1.10
N GLU A 38 -2.97 -10.67 -2.17
CA GLU A 38 -1.83 -11.59 -2.07
C GLU A 38 -0.57 -10.90 -1.55
N LYS A 39 -0.36 -9.62 -1.90
CA LYS A 39 0.74 -8.83 -1.33
C LYS A 39 0.54 -8.63 0.17
N VAL A 40 -0.69 -8.30 0.57
CA VAL A 40 -1.09 -8.12 1.98
C VAL A 40 -0.92 -9.41 2.77
N SER A 41 -1.32 -10.56 2.23
CA SER A 41 -1.21 -11.85 2.95
C SER A 41 0.24 -12.30 3.17
N ARG A 42 1.19 -11.74 2.44
CA ARG A 42 2.63 -12.05 2.53
C ARG A 42 3.43 -10.97 3.27
N ALA A 43 2.79 -9.91 3.74
CA ALA A 43 3.46 -8.79 4.37
C ALA A 43 3.65 -9.03 5.87
N ASP A 44 4.81 -8.63 6.40
CA ASP A 44 5.04 -8.58 7.86
C ASP A 44 4.26 -7.40 8.47
N TYR A 45 4.16 -6.30 7.72
CA TYR A 45 3.42 -5.11 8.11
C TYR A 45 2.63 -4.54 6.93
N VAL A 46 1.42 -4.03 7.20
CA VAL A 46 0.53 -3.43 6.19
C VAL A 46 0.17 -2.02 6.63
N ILE A 47 0.33 -1.05 5.73
CA ILE A 47 -0.09 0.34 5.92
C ILE A 47 -1.29 0.62 5.02
N ARG A 48 -2.43 0.97 5.62
CA ARG A 48 -3.65 1.37 4.95
C ARG A 48 -3.59 2.83 4.55
N THR A 49 -3.85 3.11 3.28
CA THR A 49 -3.78 4.45 2.64
C THR A 49 -5.11 4.87 2.01
N ASP A 50 -6.16 4.15 2.35
CA ASP A 50 -7.57 4.39 2.04
C ASP A 50 -8.26 5.31 3.06
N GLY A 51 -7.65 5.50 4.23
CA GLY A 51 -8.12 6.39 5.29
C GLY A 51 -7.55 7.80 5.26
N ALA A 52 -7.68 8.51 6.37
CA ALA A 52 -7.11 9.85 6.53
C ALA A 52 -5.58 9.81 6.54
N PHE A 53 -4.95 10.97 6.27
CA PHE A 53 -3.50 11.08 6.32
C PHE A 53 -2.96 10.78 7.72
N ASP A 54 -3.64 11.27 8.76
CA ASP A 54 -3.23 11.07 10.15
C ASP A 54 -3.29 9.59 10.55
N GLU A 55 -4.32 8.85 10.12
CA GLU A 55 -4.41 7.40 10.33
C GLU A 55 -3.24 6.66 9.66
N THR A 56 -2.80 7.12 8.49
CA THR A 56 -1.63 6.57 7.80
C THR A 56 -0.35 6.88 8.58
N ALA A 57 -0.22 8.10 9.09
CA ALA A 57 0.93 8.55 9.87
C ALA A 57 1.08 7.78 11.18
N GLU A 58 -0.03 7.53 11.89
CA GLU A 58 -0.06 6.73 13.11
C GLU A 58 0.41 5.28 12.86
N GLN A 59 -0.08 4.64 11.80
CA GLN A 59 0.35 3.29 11.42
C GLN A 59 1.86 3.23 11.13
N VAL A 60 2.38 4.23 10.41
CA VAL A 60 3.82 4.33 10.12
C VAL A 60 4.63 4.48 11.41
N GLN A 61 4.18 5.35 12.33
CA GLN A 61 4.85 5.57 13.60
C GLN A 61 4.88 4.29 14.46
N GLN A 62 3.78 3.55 14.52
CA GLN A 62 3.70 2.28 15.25
C GLN A 62 4.68 1.24 14.69
N ILE A 63 4.69 1.03 13.37
CA ILE A 63 5.62 0.09 12.73
C ILE A 63 7.07 0.51 12.97
N TYR A 64 7.37 1.81 12.87
CA TYR A 64 8.71 2.34 13.14
C TYR A 64 9.16 2.06 14.58
N GLN A 65 8.28 2.26 15.56
CA GLN A 65 8.56 1.96 16.97
C GLN A 65 8.82 0.46 17.17
N THR A 66 8.01 -0.43 16.58
CA THR A 66 8.23 -1.87 16.65
C THR A 66 9.61 -2.26 16.12
N LEU A 67 9.96 -1.82 14.91
CA LEU A 67 11.21 -2.19 14.26
C LEU A 67 12.46 -1.65 14.99
N THR A 68 12.36 -0.46 15.59
CA THR A 68 13.46 0.16 16.33
C THR A 68 13.62 -0.42 17.75
N HIS A 69 12.53 -0.89 18.37
CA HIS A 69 12.56 -1.59 19.66
C HIS A 69 13.04 -3.05 19.54
N GLU A 70 12.67 -3.77 18.48
CA GLU A 70 13.15 -5.14 18.23
C GLU A 70 14.64 -5.23 17.90
N SER A 71 15.27 -4.11 17.52
CA SER A 71 16.71 -4.03 17.22
C SER A 71 17.63 -3.99 18.46
N HIS A 72 17.06 -4.08 19.67
CA HIS A 72 17.79 -4.03 20.95
C HIS A 72 17.60 -5.29 21.82
N GLY A 73 17.18 -6.42 21.24
CA GLY A 73 17.03 -7.72 21.90
C GLY A 73 18.06 -8.75 21.46
#